data_AF-A0A974D0T0-F1
#
_entry.id   AF-A0A974D0T0-F1
#
_cell.length_a   1.000
_cell.length_b   1.000
_cell.length_c   1.000
_cell.angle_alpha   90.00
_cell.angle_beta   90.00
_cell.angle_gamma   90.00
#
_symmetry.space_group_name_H-M   'P 1'
#
loop_
_entity.id
_entity.type
_entity.pdbx_description
1 polymer ?
#
loop_
_entity_poly.entity_id
_entity_poly.type
_entity_poly.pdbx_seq_one_letter_code
_entity_poly.pdbx_strand_id
1 'polypeptide(L)'
;MPLFCYKRGHTVRDILCPAEPRQNPCLNCVCCSSIIKGDKVLYPTKGNNMQLNSYATCVSEYVVYMLKCPCGIVYVGQTIRKVKGRIKEHKGDNRNFKTDTTTDTPVSRHFNLHNHHVSQLKWLVLEVVELPHRGGDIRKILLQKEALWIKKLDSLTPRGMNDQWSVGCFL
;
A
#
# COMPACT_ATOMS: atom_id res chain seq x y z
N MET A 1 12.76 -19.77 -46.41
CA MET A 1 13.74 -20.22 -45.38
C MET A 1 13.18 -19.88 -44.01
N PRO A 2 13.16 -20.80 -43.03
CA PRO A 2 12.67 -20.48 -41.70
C PRO A 2 13.75 -19.78 -40.86
N LEU A 3 13.37 -18.68 -40.20
CA LEU A 3 14.20 -18.01 -39.20
C LEU A 3 14.13 -18.81 -37.88
N PHE A 4 15.24 -19.41 -37.47
CA PHE A 4 15.37 -19.96 -36.12
C PHE A 4 15.74 -18.84 -35.15
N CYS A 5 14.83 -18.47 -34.25
CA CYS A 5 15.12 -17.59 -33.12
C CYS A 5 15.67 -18.43 -31.95
N TYR A 6 16.95 -18.28 -31.61
CA TYR A 6 17.49 -18.85 -30.38
C TYR A 6 16.99 -18.08 -29.17
N LYS A 7 16.31 -18.76 -28.24
CA LYS A 7 16.07 -18.20 -26.90
C LYS A 7 17.40 -18.23 -26.13
N ARG A 8 17.86 -17.06 -25.69
CA ARG A 8 19.05 -16.91 -24.85
C ARG A 8 18.85 -17.70 -23.56
N GLY A 9 19.75 -18.65 -23.27
CA GLY A 9 19.74 -19.41 -22.02
C GLY A 9 20.02 -18.51 -20.82
N HIS A 10 19.32 -18.77 -19.71
CA HIS A 10 19.54 -18.08 -18.44
C HIS A 10 20.96 -18.32 -17.95
N THR A 11 21.68 -17.25 -17.62
CA THR A 11 23.02 -17.32 -17.06
C THR A 11 22.95 -17.48 -15.54
N VAL A 12 24.02 -17.99 -14.92
CA VAL A 12 24.12 -18.12 -13.45
C VAL A 12 23.93 -16.76 -12.75
N ARG A 13 24.23 -15.63 -13.43
CA ARG A 13 23.93 -14.28 -12.93
C ARG A 13 22.43 -14.00 -12.82
N ASP A 14 21.61 -14.53 -13.72
CA ASP A 14 20.15 -14.36 -13.70
C ASP A 14 19.51 -15.16 -12.54
N ILE A 15 20.15 -16.25 -12.11
CA ILE A 15 19.75 -17.10 -10.98
C ILE A 15 20.21 -16.48 -9.64
N LEU A 16 21.29 -15.70 -9.65
CA LEU A 16 21.90 -15.07 -8.47
C LEU A 16 21.48 -13.60 -8.26
N CYS A 17 20.63 -13.03 -9.13
CA CYS A 17 20.10 -11.70 -8.89
C CYS A 17 19.28 -11.70 -7.59
N PRO A 18 19.60 -10.86 -6.60
CA PRO A 18 18.75 -10.70 -5.44
C PRO A 18 17.35 -10.35 -5.94
N ALA A 19 16.33 -11.07 -5.47
CA ALA A 19 14.95 -10.92 -5.89
C ALA A 19 14.63 -9.44 -6.06
N GLU A 20 14.17 -9.03 -7.26
CA GLU A 20 13.90 -7.62 -7.53
C GLU A 20 13.03 -7.02 -6.42
N PRO A 21 13.29 -5.77 -5.99
CA PRO A 21 12.49 -5.14 -4.95
C PRO A 21 11.03 -5.19 -5.38
N ARG A 22 10.20 -5.83 -4.55
CA ARG A 22 8.76 -5.93 -4.84
C ARG A 22 8.07 -4.57 -4.83
N GLN A 23 8.75 -3.54 -4.33
CA GLN A 23 8.33 -2.14 -4.43
C GLN A 23 9.40 -1.32 -5.13
N ASN A 24 9.11 -0.95 -6.39
CA ASN A 24 10.05 -0.19 -7.20
C ASN A 24 9.68 1.30 -7.22
N PRO A 25 10.53 2.17 -6.65
CA PRO A 25 10.34 3.60 -6.77
C PRO A 25 10.53 4.03 -8.23
N CYS A 26 9.58 4.80 -8.73
CA CYS A 26 9.65 5.45 -10.02
C CYS A 26 10.78 6.51 -9.98
N LEU A 27 11.68 6.57 -10.99
CA LEU A 27 12.70 7.63 -11.08
C LEU A 27 12.01 9.01 -11.00
N ASN A 28 12.48 9.88 -10.10
CA ASN A 28 12.00 11.26 -9.91
C ASN A 28 10.52 11.41 -9.48
N CYS A 29 9.87 10.37 -8.94
CA CYS A 29 8.51 10.51 -8.42
C CYS A 29 8.48 11.02 -6.97
N VAL A 30 7.88 12.20 -6.75
CA VAL A 30 7.66 12.79 -5.42
C VAL A 30 6.86 11.88 -4.48
N CYS A 31 6.02 10.99 -5.01
CA CYS A 31 5.30 10.01 -4.19
C CYS A 31 6.23 8.90 -3.71
N CYS A 32 7.17 8.47 -4.55
CA CYS A 32 8.10 7.37 -4.27
C CYS A 32 9.20 7.72 -3.25
N SER A 33 9.43 9.00 -2.95
CA SER A 33 10.37 9.37 -1.88
C SER A 33 9.94 8.88 -0.50
N SER A 34 8.63 8.65 -0.31
CA SER A 34 8.03 8.13 0.92
C SER A 34 7.76 6.62 0.89
N ILE A 35 8.14 5.90 -0.17
CA ILE A 35 7.86 4.46 -0.26
C ILE A 35 8.74 3.68 0.73
N ILE A 36 8.16 2.68 1.39
CA ILE A 36 8.92 1.72 2.21
C ILE A 36 9.54 0.72 1.25
N LYS A 37 10.87 0.75 1.13
CA LYS A 37 11.62 -0.14 0.24
C LYS A 37 11.79 -1.51 0.89
N GLY A 38 11.72 -2.54 0.06
CA GLY A 38 11.98 -3.93 0.46
C GLY A 38 10.78 -4.84 0.26
N ASP A 39 11.02 -6.12 0.50
CA ASP A 39 10.06 -7.22 0.43
C ASP A 39 9.52 -7.61 1.82
N LYS A 40 10.04 -7.01 2.89
CA LYS A 40 9.68 -7.31 4.27
C LYS A 40 9.23 -6.08 5.03
N VAL A 41 8.16 -6.24 5.79
CA VAL A 41 7.59 -5.20 6.66
C VAL A 41 7.37 -5.77 8.03
N LEU A 42 7.76 -5.05 9.07
CA LEU A 42 7.47 -5.46 10.45
C LEU A 42 5.96 -5.35 10.71
N TYR A 43 5.37 -6.42 11.26
CA TYR A 43 4.02 -6.37 11.82
C TYR A 43 3.99 -5.29 12.91
N PRO A 44 3.08 -4.30 12.81
CA PRO A 44 3.01 -3.18 13.76
C PRO A 44 2.90 -3.62 15.22
N THR A 45 2.16 -4.70 15.48
CA THR A 45 1.85 -5.18 16.83
C THR A 45 2.64 -6.42 17.26
N LYS A 46 3.12 -7.25 16.33
CA LYS A 46 3.71 -8.56 16.64
C LYS A 46 5.24 -8.60 16.54
N GLY A 47 5.88 -7.56 16.00
CA GLY A 47 7.34 -7.49 15.82
C GLY A 47 7.93 -8.47 14.79
N ASN A 48 7.15 -9.43 14.29
CA ASN A 48 7.60 -10.36 13.25
C ASN A 48 7.66 -9.70 11.87
N ASN A 49 8.44 -10.27 10.95
CA ASN A 49 8.50 -9.83 9.56
C ASN A 49 7.36 -10.44 8.73
N MET A 50 6.70 -9.60 7.93
CA MET A 50 5.75 -9.98 6.90
C MET A 50 6.41 -9.89 5.53
N GLN A 51 6.39 -10.97 4.77
CA GLN A 51 6.76 -10.90 3.35
C GLN A 51 5.61 -10.29 2.54
N LEU A 52 5.95 -9.29 1.73
CA LEU A 52 5.09 -8.78 0.68
C LEU A 52 5.20 -9.73 -0.50
N ASN A 53 4.08 -10.19 -1.03
CA ASN A 53 4.07 -11.14 -2.16
C ASN A 53 3.79 -10.46 -3.51
N SER A 54 3.22 -9.26 -3.50
CA SER A 54 2.86 -8.54 -4.72
C SER A 54 4.00 -7.63 -5.20
N TYR A 55 4.31 -7.71 -6.49
CA TYR A 55 5.10 -6.68 -7.16
C TYR A 55 4.22 -5.46 -7.42
N ALA A 56 4.67 -4.27 -7.01
CA ALA A 56 3.93 -3.04 -7.18
C ALA A 56 4.82 -1.83 -7.47
N THR A 57 4.27 -0.87 -8.20
CA THR A 57 4.90 0.41 -8.50
C THR A 57 3.95 1.55 -8.13
N CYS A 58 4.41 2.80 -8.23
CA CYS A 58 3.57 3.97 -7.95
C CYS A 58 2.37 4.13 -8.90
N VAL A 59 2.33 3.40 -10.01
CA VAL A 59 1.25 3.44 -11.00
C VAL A 59 0.32 2.23 -10.92
N SER A 60 0.54 1.29 -9.99
CA SER A 60 -0.36 0.16 -9.77
C SER A 60 -1.77 0.64 -9.40
N GLU A 61 -2.77 -0.06 -9.93
CA GLU A 61 -4.21 0.14 -9.74
C GLU A 61 -4.80 -1.08 -9.02
N TYR A 62 -6.02 -0.94 -8.51
CA TYR A 62 -6.72 -2.01 -7.75
C TYR A 62 -5.86 -2.56 -6.59
N VAL A 63 -5.36 -1.67 -5.75
CA VAL A 63 -4.43 -2.03 -4.68
C VAL A 63 -5.03 -1.84 -3.30
N VAL A 64 -4.58 -2.69 -2.37
CA VAL A 64 -4.62 -2.41 -0.93
C VAL A 64 -3.24 -1.89 -0.53
N TYR A 65 -3.20 -0.75 0.13
CA TYR A 65 -1.99 -0.08 0.56
C TYR A 65 -2.01 0.17 2.08
N MET A 66 -0.82 0.41 2.62
CA MET A 66 -0.61 0.79 4.00
C MET A 66 0.09 2.15 4.07
N LEU A 67 -0.34 2.98 5.00
CA LEU A 67 0.38 4.17 5.44
C LEU A 67 0.97 3.91 6.83
N LYS A 68 2.21 4.34 7.04
CA LYS A 68 2.92 4.20 8.31
C LYS A 68 3.30 5.56 8.85
N CYS A 69 2.90 5.79 10.10
CA CYS A 69 3.26 6.95 10.88
C CYS A 69 4.67 6.77 11.51
N PRO A 70 5.46 7.83 11.75
CA PRO A 70 6.71 7.75 12.51
C PRO A 70 6.56 7.11 13.90
N CYS A 71 5.39 7.21 14.56
CA CYS A 71 5.13 6.56 15.85
C CYS A 71 4.92 5.02 15.74
N GLY A 72 4.97 4.45 14.53
CA GLY A 72 4.82 3.01 14.28
C GLY A 72 3.39 2.55 13.98
N ILE A 73 2.40 3.39 14.26
CA ILE A 73 0.98 3.15 13.99
C ILE A 73 0.71 3.18 12.48
N VAL A 74 -0.24 2.36 12.02
CA VAL A 74 -0.55 2.19 10.59
C VAL A 74 -2.02 2.45 10.25
N TYR A 75 -2.25 2.81 8.99
CA TYR A 75 -3.56 2.91 8.34
C TYR A 75 -3.55 1.99 7.12
N VAL A 76 -4.65 1.28 6.89
CA VAL A 76 -4.87 0.46 5.69
C VAL A 76 -5.96 1.11 4.86
N GLY A 77 -5.74 1.19 3.55
CA GLY A 77 -6.73 1.68 2.61
C GLY A 77 -6.69 0.92 1.29
N GLN A 78 -7.75 1.02 0.49
CA GLN A 78 -7.76 0.54 -0.89
C GLN A 78 -7.95 1.66 -1.91
N THR A 79 -7.58 1.39 -3.17
CA THR A 79 -7.93 2.24 -4.30
C THR A 79 -8.03 1.46 -5.60
N ILE A 80 -9.05 1.78 -6.41
CA ILE A 80 -9.15 1.33 -7.80
C ILE A 80 -8.27 2.15 -8.76
N ARG A 81 -7.86 3.36 -8.36
CA ARG A 81 -7.04 4.27 -9.18
C ARG A 81 -5.56 4.00 -8.94
N LYS A 82 -4.70 4.71 -9.68
CA LYS A 82 -3.24 4.66 -9.45
C LYS A 82 -2.91 5.08 -8.02
N VAL A 83 -2.18 4.23 -7.30
CA VAL A 83 -1.83 4.45 -5.89
C VAL A 83 -1.16 5.80 -5.64
N LYS A 84 -0.29 6.28 -6.54
CA LYS A 84 0.34 7.62 -6.42
C LYS A 84 -0.67 8.75 -6.24
N GLY A 85 -1.83 8.68 -6.92
CA GLY A 85 -2.87 9.69 -6.82
C GLY A 85 -3.46 9.70 -5.41
N ARG A 86 -3.78 8.50 -4.91
CA ARG A 86 -4.31 8.32 -3.56
C ARG A 86 -3.31 8.77 -2.46
N ILE A 87 -2.02 8.47 -2.63
CA ILE A 87 -0.99 8.95 -1.69
C ILE A 87 -0.87 10.48 -1.72
N LYS A 88 -0.98 11.11 -2.89
CA LYS A 88 -0.96 12.57 -3.01
C LYS A 88 -2.14 13.22 -2.29
N GLU A 89 -3.33 12.63 -2.40
CA GLU A 89 -4.52 13.06 -1.67
C GLU A 89 -4.28 13.03 -0.15
N HIS A 90 -3.87 11.88 0.40
CA HIS A 90 -3.55 11.76 1.84
C HIS A 90 -2.52 12.80 2.30
N LYS A 91 -1.46 13.04 1.52
CA LYS A 91 -0.48 14.09 1.84
C LYS A 91 -1.09 15.50 1.78
N GLY A 92 -2.04 15.74 0.88
CA GLY A 92 -2.79 17.00 0.79
C GLY A 92 -3.68 17.21 2.00
N ASP A 93 -4.43 16.18 2.41
CA ASP A 93 -5.31 16.21 3.57
C ASP A 93 -4.50 16.49 4.85
N ASN A 94 -3.36 15.82 5.04
CA ASN A 94 -2.48 16.08 6.19
C ASN A 94 -1.90 17.51 6.22
N ARG A 95 -1.60 18.11 5.06
CA ARG A 95 -1.04 19.48 4.98
C ARG A 95 -2.08 20.54 5.27
N ASN A 96 -3.31 20.30 4.83
CA ASN A 96 -4.42 21.24 4.89
C ASN A 96 -5.46 20.79 5.91
N PHE A 97 -5.02 20.09 6.97
CA PHE A 97 -5.92 19.53 7.95
C PHE A 97 -6.76 20.63 8.60
N LYS A 98 -8.07 20.42 8.64
CA LYS A 98 -9.02 21.26 9.36
C LYS A 98 -10.16 20.38 9.86
N THR A 99 -10.45 20.46 11.15
CA THR A 99 -11.55 19.74 11.79
C THR A 99 -12.87 20.01 11.09
N ASP A 100 -13.74 19.00 11.01
CA ASP A 100 -15.07 19.06 10.40
C ASP A 100 -15.06 19.46 8.92
N THR A 101 -14.01 19.10 8.18
CA THR A 101 -13.91 19.32 6.72
C THR A 101 -13.57 18.03 5.98
N THR A 102 -13.52 18.09 4.65
CA THR A 102 -13.11 16.94 3.82
C THR A 102 -11.68 16.48 4.10
N THR A 103 -10.84 17.36 4.66
CA THR A 103 -9.47 17.01 5.06
C THR A 103 -9.41 16.39 6.45
N ASP A 104 -10.52 16.30 7.20
CA ASP A 104 -10.60 15.59 8.48
C ASP A 104 -10.70 14.07 8.27
N THR A 105 -9.61 13.50 7.78
CA THR A 105 -9.44 12.06 7.59
C THR A 105 -8.78 11.44 8.82
N PRO A 106 -8.96 10.12 9.07
CA PRO A 106 -8.33 9.47 10.23
C PRO A 106 -6.80 9.65 10.29
N VAL A 107 -6.14 9.65 9.12
CA VAL A 107 -4.70 9.85 8.98
C VAL A 107 -4.31 11.29 9.33
N SER A 108 -4.98 12.28 8.75
CA SER A 108 -4.69 13.70 8.99
C SER A 108 -4.95 14.12 10.44
N ARG A 109 -6.04 13.64 11.03
CA ARG A 109 -6.41 13.85 12.43
C ARG A 109 -5.35 13.29 13.35
N HIS A 110 -4.89 12.06 13.08
CA HIS A 110 -3.80 11.44 13.83
C HIS A 110 -2.50 12.24 13.75
N PHE A 111 -2.10 12.67 12.54
CA PHE A 111 -0.89 13.47 12.33
C PHE A 111 -0.94 14.80 13.05
N ASN A 112 -2.09 15.49 13.00
CA ASN A 112 -2.30 16.74 13.71
C ASN A 112 -2.22 16.55 15.23
N LEU A 113 -2.91 15.53 15.77
CA LEU A 113 -2.94 15.24 17.21
C LEU A 113 -1.54 14.93 17.79
N HIS A 114 -0.69 14.26 17.02
CA HIS A 114 0.66 13.87 17.46
C HIS A 114 1.76 14.82 16.98
N ASN A 115 1.38 15.96 16.38
CA ASN A 115 2.30 16.96 15.82
C ASN A 115 3.35 16.33 14.86
N HIS A 116 2.89 15.40 14.01
CA HIS A 116 3.71 14.73 13.02
C HIS A 116 3.68 15.45 11.69
N HIS A 117 4.82 15.52 11.00
CA HIS A 117 4.93 16.21 9.73
C HIS A 117 4.67 15.26 8.55
N VAL A 118 3.97 15.75 7.52
CA VAL A 118 3.61 14.97 6.31
C VAL A 118 4.82 14.34 5.60
N SER A 119 6.02 14.91 5.71
CA SER A 119 7.24 14.33 5.12
C SER A 119 7.66 13.01 5.79
N GLN A 120 7.22 12.78 7.03
CA GLN A 120 7.49 11.57 7.80
C GLN A 120 6.55 10.42 7.43
N LEU A 121 5.43 10.69 6.74
CA LEU A 121 4.51 9.68 6.25
C LEU A 121 5.24 8.74 5.29
N LYS A 122 5.20 7.45 5.61
CA LYS A 122 5.68 6.37 4.73
C LYS A 122 4.52 5.55 4.21
N TRP A 123 4.68 4.91 3.06
CA TRP A 123 3.61 4.09 2.46
C TRP A 123 4.17 2.90 1.70
N LEU A 124 3.33 1.90 1.48
CA LEU A 124 3.68 0.70 0.72
C LEU A 124 2.40 0.03 0.18
N VAL A 125 2.53 -0.78 -0.87
CA VAL A 125 1.44 -1.64 -1.36
C VAL A 125 1.49 -3.01 -0.65
N LEU A 126 0.37 -3.40 -0.05
CA LEU A 126 0.20 -4.69 0.63
C LEU A 126 -0.18 -5.78 -0.37
N GLU A 127 -1.12 -5.47 -1.27
CA GLU A 127 -1.66 -6.42 -2.24
C GLU A 127 -2.13 -5.67 -3.49
N VAL A 128 -1.82 -6.24 -4.66
CA VAL A 128 -2.43 -5.84 -5.95
C VAL A 128 -3.50 -6.89 -6.25
N VAL A 129 -4.75 -6.45 -6.39
CA VAL A 129 -5.89 -7.34 -6.68
C VAL A 129 -6.00 -7.52 -8.18
N GLU A 130 -5.86 -8.77 -8.63
CA GLU A 130 -6.05 -9.11 -10.04
C GLU A 130 -7.53 -9.13 -10.41
N LEU A 131 -7.83 -8.66 -11.61
CA LEU A 131 -9.18 -8.73 -12.19
C LEU A 131 -9.57 -10.19 -12.41
N PRO A 132 -10.71 -10.67 -11.87
CA PRO A 132 -11.14 -12.04 -12.06
C PRO A 132 -11.41 -12.32 -13.55
N HIS A 133 -10.81 -13.39 -14.07
CA HIS A 133 -10.96 -13.79 -15.48
C HIS A 133 -12.40 -14.14 -15.87
N ARG A 134 -13.23 -14.53 -14.90
CA ARG A 134 -14.62 -14.98 -15.09
C ARG A 134 -15.66 -13.93 -14.67
N GLY A 135 -15.24 -12.67 -14.54
CA GLY A 135 -16.07 -11.63 -13.96
C GLY A 135 -16.17 -11.73 -12.43
N GLY A 136 -16.71 -10.67 -11.83
CA GLY A 136 -16.78 -10.49 -10.39
C GLY A 136 -16.69 -9.01 -10.04
N ASP A 137 -17.32 -8.61 -8.92
CA ASP A 137 -17.24 -7.24 -8.46
C ASP A 137 -15.88 -6.98 -7.80
N ILE A 138 -14.94 -6.42 -8.56
CA ILE A 138 -13.61 -6.07 -8.05
C ILE A 138 -13.67 -5.08 -6.88
N ARG A 139 -14.72 -4.24 -6.78
CA ARG A 139 -14.90 -3.35 -5.63
C ARG A 139 -15.22 -4.17 -4.38
N LYS A 140 -16.11 -5.16 -4.50
CA LYS A 140 -16.40 -6.10 -3.40
C LYS A 140 -15.14 -6.84 -2.96
N ILE A 141 -14.34 -7.34 -3.90
CA ILE A 141 -13.07 -8.01 -3.59
C ILE A 141 -12.10 -7.06 -2.87
N LEU A 142 -11.93 -5.83 -3.36
CA LEU A 142 -11.07 -4.84 -2.71
C LEU A 142 -11.51 -4.53 -1.28
N LEU A 143 -12.82 -4.37 -1.04
CA LEU A 143 -13.36 -4.15 0.30
C LEU A 143 -13.09 -5.35 1.23
N GLN A 144 -13.25 -6.57 0.74
CA GLN A 144 -12.93 -7.78 1.50
C GLN A 144 -11.43 -7.87 1.82
N LYS A 145 -10.56 -7.56 0.86
CA LYS A 145 -9.11 -7.56 1.05
C LYS A 145 -8.69 -6.48 2.04
N GLU A 146 -9.21 -5.26 1.91
CA GLU A 146 -8.98 -4.16 2.86
C GLU A 146 -9.38 -4.56 4.29
N ALA A 147 -10.58 -5.14 4.47
CA ALA A 147 -11.06 -5.65 5.75
C ALA A 147 -10.12 -6.70 6.37
N LEU A 148 -9.67 -7.67 5.58
CA LEU A 148 -8.71 -8.70 6.02
C LEU A 148 -7.38 -8.07 6.44
N TRP A 149 -6.89 -7.09 5.69
CA TRP A 149 -5.64 -6.38 5.99
C TRP A 149 -5.74 -5.50 7.24
N ILE A 150 -6.86 -4.80 7.44
CA ILE A 150 -7.13 -4.04 8.67
C ILE A 150 -7.06 -4.97 9.88
N LYS A 151 -7.75 -6.12 9.82
CA LYS A 151 -7.71 -7.12 10.90
C LYS A 151 -6.32 -7.70 11.11
N LYS A 152 -5.60 -8.02 10.04
CA LYS A 152 -4.27 -8.66 10.08
C LYS A 152 -3.21 -7.74 10.66
N LEU A 153 -3.28 -6.44 10.36
CA LEU A 153 -2.35 -5.42 10.85
C LEU A 153 -2.80 -4.75 12.15
N ASP A 154 -3.99 -5.09 12.64
CA ASP A 154 -4.61 -4.50 13.83
C ASP A 154 -4.67 -2.96 13.73
N SER A 155 -5.07 -2.49 12.56
CA SER A 155 -4.99 -1.06 12.21
C SER A 155 -6.19 -0.24 12.68
N LEU A 156 -7.07 -0.78 13.53
CA LEU A 156 -8.19 -0.05 14.10
C LEU A 156 -7.76 0.82 15.29
N THR A 157 -8.34 2.00 15.41
CA THR A 157 -8.22 2.86 16.60
C THR A 157 -8.58 2.06 17.87
N PRO A 158 -7.80 2.13 18.97
CA PRO A 158 -6.66 3.02 19.19
C PRO A 158 -5.29 2.47 18.79
N ARG A 159 -5.18 1.21 18.35
CA ARG A 159 -3.89 0.58 18.00
C ARG A 159 -3.41 0.90 16.59
N GLY A 160 -4.32 1.35 15.74
CA GLY A 160 -4.10 1.86 14.40
C GLY A 160 -4.84 3.17 14.12
N MET A 161 -4.87 3.56 12.85
CA MET A 161 -5.50 4.81 12.37
C MET A 161 -6.85 4.58 11.66
N ASN A 162 -7.30 3.36 11.42
CA ASN A 162 -8.61 3.11 10.81
C ASN A 162 -9.72 3.29 11.86
N ASP A 163 -10.70 4.14 11.59
CA ASP A 163 -11.85 4.33 12.49
C ASP A 163 -12.81 3.13 12.46
N GLN A 164 -12.94 2.47 11.30
CA GLN A 164 -13.84 1.33 11.11
C GLN A 164 -13.38 0.44 9.96
N TRP A 165 -13.98 -0.75 9.90
CA TRP A 165 -13.93 -1.66 8.74
C TRP A 165 -15.33 -2.22 8.50
N SER A 166 -15.65 -2.59 7.26
CA SER A 166 -16.96 -3.15 6.93
C SER A 166 -16.92 -4.66 6.77
N VAL A 167 -17.71 -5.37 7.58
CA VAL A 167 -17.99 -6.81 7.40
C VAL A 167 -19.05 -7.04 6.31
N GLY A 168 -19.85 -6.02 5.97
CA GLY A 168 -20.93 -6.14 4.99
C GLY A 168 -20.45 -6.53 3.59
N CYS A 169 -19.17 -6.33 3.28
CA CYS A 169 -18.57 -6.82 2.04
C CYS A 169 -18.48 -8.35 1.94
N PHE A 170 -18.70 -9.10 3.03
CA PHE A 170 -18.73 -10.57 3.06
C PHE A 170 -20.14 -11.17 2.99
N LEU A 171 -21.17 -10.33 3.13
CA LEU A 171 -22.58 -10.69 2.96
C LEU A 171 -23.00 -10.49 1.50
#